data_AF-A0AAW1RM75-F1
#
_entry.id   AF-A0AAW1RM75-F1
#
_cell.length_a   1.000
_cell.length_b   1.000
_cell.length_c   1.000
_cell.angle_alpha   90.00
_cell.angle_beta   90.00
_cell.angle_gamma   90.00
#
_symmetry.space_group_name_H-M   'P 1'
#
loop_
_entity.id
_entity.type
_entity.pdbx_description
1 polymer ?
#
loop_
_entity_poly.entity_id
_entity_poly.type
_entity_poly.pdbx_seq_one_letter_code
_entity_poly.pdbx_strand_id
1 'polypeptide(L)'
;MDGQNFSCSELVDTAIRQPTVGSVVKTAADEDPIGLLTVLSLGRHRDLQCVKEVAAYLADHCPTTSARQKLAEAWDASGTGFLVSERLINCPPQLAPPLQQALFDEIAWATEDEPTEELRASFRFRRFVALSRAYCDPAAVLRPPGKRAKKDKEPVVVYARPEDEFFHRHCAWSFTFAVTSRPVRKDELQPLRLVMLLLPEQVAAARVELDATVGNAAA
;
A
#
# COMPACT_ATOMS: atom_id res chain seq x y z
N MET A 1 -3.14 10.99 9.64
CA MET A 1 -2.49 10.78 8.32
C MET A 1 -2.10 12.13 7.75
N ASP A 2 -0.85 12.31 7.33
CA ASP A 2 -0.39 13.58 6.72
C ASP A 2 -0.72 14.84 7.53
N GLY A 3 -0.42 14.81 8.84
CA GLY A 3 -0.69 15.92 9.77
C GLY A 3 -2.09 15.93 10.40
N GLN A 4 -3.01 15.08 9.93
CA GLN A 4 -4.32 14.89 10.57
C GLN A 4 -4.24 13.86 11.70
N ASN A 5 -5.04 14.06 12.76
CA ASN A 5 -5.21 13.06 13.83
C ASN A 5 -5.80 11.78 13.24
N PHE A 6 -5.24 10.64 13.64
CA PHE A 6 -5.63 9.31 13.17
C PHE A 6 -5.48 8.35 14.35
N SER A 7 -6.43 7.42 14.48
CA SER A 7 -6.44 6.37 15.51
C SER A 7 -5.38 5.30 15.24
N CYS A 8 -4.11 5.72 15.21
CA CYS A 8 -2.95 4.89 14.89
C CYS A 8 -2.79 3.75 15.90
N SER A 9 -3.03 4.02 17.19
CA SER A 9 -2.94 3.01 18.24
C SER A 9 -3.85 1.82 18.01
N GLU A 10 -5.11 2.05 17.60
CA GLU A 10 -6.05 0.97 17.31
C GLU A 10 -5.62 0.16 16.08
N LEU A 11 -5.06 0.81 15.05
CA LEU A 11 -4.51 0.13 13.88
C LEU A 11 -3.31 -0.75 14.25
N VAL A 12 -2.39 -0.23 15.05
CA VAL A 12 -1.19 -0.96 15.52
C VAL A 12 -1.60 -2.13 16.43
N ASP A 13 -2.50 -1.91 17.38
CA ASP A 13 -3.01 -2.98 18.24
C ASP A 13 -3.70 -4.08 17.42
N THR A 14 -4.41 -3.71 16.35
CA THR A 14 -5.02 -4.66 15.42
C THR A 14 -3.96 -5.50 14.70
N ALA A 15 -2.90 -4.87 14.20
CA ALA A 15 -1.80 -5.58 13.55
C ALA A 15 -1.07 -6.52 14.53
N ILE A 16 -0.82 -6.08 15.77
CA ILE A 16 -0.17 -6.92 16.81
C ILE A 16 -1.03 -8.13 17.19
N ARG A 17 -2.36 -7.97 17.21
CA ARG A 17 -3.32 -9.04 17.53
C ARG A 17 -3.53 -10.04 16.38
N GLN A 18 -2.89 -9.84 15.23
CA GLN A 18 -2.93 -10.73 14.08
C GLN A 18 -1.61 -11.52 13.98
N PRO A 19 -1.44 -12.63 14.72
CA PRO A 19 -0.16 -13.34 14.80
C PRO A 19 0.19 -14.13 13.53
N THR A 20 -0.77 -14.38 12.64
CA THR A 20 -0.66 -15.28 11.50
C THR A 20 -0.25 -14.61 10.20
N VAL A 21 -0.60 -13.33 10.02
CA VAL A 21 -0.30 -12.58 8.81
C VAL A 21 0.35 -11.25 9.16
N GLY A 22 1.62 -11.14 8.82
CA GLY A 22 2.41 -9.94 8.96
C GLY A 22 3.77 -10.23 9.59
N SER A 23 4.76 -9.51 9.10
CA SER A 23 6.14 -9.62 9.54
C SER A 23 6.71 -8.25 9.86
N VAL A 24 7.64 -8.22 10.82
CA VAL A 24 8.45 -7.04 11.13
C VAL A 24 9.89 -7.26 10.70
N VAL A 25 10.54 -6.20 10.22
CA VAL A 25 11.97 -6.20 9.92
C VAL A 25 12.70 -5.59 11.09
N LYS A 26 13.74 -6.28 11.58
CA LYS A 26 14.64 -5.81 12.63
C LYS A 26 16.08 -6.05 12.24
N THR A 27 16.97 -5.22 12.73
CA THR A 27 18.43 -5.39 12.63
C THR A 27 18.97 -6.34 13.70
N ALA A 28 18.38 -6.35 14.90
CA ALA A 28 18.63 -7.31 15.97
C ALA A 28 17.35 -7.60 16.77
N ALA A 29 17.34 -8.67 17.57
CA ALA A 29 16.14 -9.13 18.28
C ALA A 29 15.60 -8.11 19.30
N ASP A 30 16.52 -7.42 19.98
CA ASP A 30 16.30 -6.41 21.02
C ASP A 30 16.11 -5.00 20.47
N GLU A 31 16.24 -4.81 19.16
CA GLU A 31 16.05 -3.51 18.51
C GLU A 31 14.60 -3.30 18.04
N ASP A 32 14.27 -2.02 17.83
CA ASP A 32 12.98 -1.58 17.33
C ASP A 32 12.77 -2.03 15.87
N PRO A 33 11.52 -2.37 15.47
CA PRO A 33 11.19 -2.64 14.09
C PRO A 33 11.52 -1.47 13.15
N ILE A 34 12.26 -1.76 12.08
CA ILE A 34 12.56 -0.82 10.99
C ILE A 34 11.62 -0.98 9.78
N GLY A 35 10.72 -1.95 9.84
CA GLY A 35 9.68 -2.16 8.84
C GLY A 35 8.57 -3.08 9.33
N LEU A 36 7.40 -2.93 8.73
CA LEU A 36 6.20 -3.71 8.97
C LEU A 36 5.53 -4.01 7.64
N LEU A 37 5.23 -5.28 7.40
CA LEU A 37 4.36 -5.75 6.33
C LEU A 37 3.21 -6.53 6.95
N THR A 38 1.97 -6.25 6.57
CA THR A 38 0.79 -7.01 6.98
C THR A 38 -0.38 -6.73 6.04
N VAL A 39 -1.39 -7.60 6.04
CA VAL A 39 -2.68 -7.35 5.38
C VAL A 39 -3.78 -7.46 6.43
N LEU A 40 -4.57 -6.41 6.57
CA LEU A 40 -5.71 -6.39 7.50
C LEU A 40 -7.01 -6.70 6.75
N SER A 41 -7.81 -7.63 7.26
CA SER A 41 -9.11 -7.95 6.65
C SER A 41 -10.13 -6.84 6.93
N LEU A 42 -10.50 -6.09 5.89
CA LEU A 42 -11.45 -4.98 6.04
C LEU A 42 -12.84 -5.48 6.46
N GLY A 43 -13.24 -6.68 6.00
CA GLY A 43 -14.50 -7.29 6.42
C GLY A 43 -14.56 -7.58 7.93
N ARG A 44 -13.45 -8.04 8.52
CA ARG A 44 -13.33 -8.36 9.96
C ARG A 44 -13.25 -7.10 10.81
N HIS A 45 -12.60 -6.06 10.30
CA HIS A 45 -12.27 -4.85 11.04
C HIS A 45 -13.10 -3.62 10.65
N ARG A 46 -14.16 -3.78 9.84
CA ARG A 46 -15.00 -2.68 9.32
C ARG A 46 -15.54 -1.73 10.38
N ASP A 47 -15.78 -2.25 11.58
CA ASP A 47 -16.40 -1.51 12.66
C ASP A 47 -15.40 -0.71 13.52
N LEU A 48 -14.10 -0.98 13.36
CA LEU A 48 -13.02 -0.24 14.02
C LEU A 48 -12.97 1.22 13.55
N GLN A 49 -12.69 2.12 14.48
CA GLN A 49 -12.63 3.55 14.21
C GLN A 49 -11.49 3.87 13.23
N CYS A 50 -10.32 3.25 13.40
CA CYS A 50 -9.18 3.43 12.51
C CYS A 50 -9.51 3.07 11.06
N VAL A 51 -10.24 1.98 10.81
CA VAL A 51 -10.62 1.54 9.46
C VAL A 51 -11.57 2.55 8.81
N LYS A 52 -12.56 3.06 9.56
CA LYS A 52 -13.48 4.09 9.09
C LYS A 52 -12.76 5.41 8.77
N GLU A 53 -11.80 5.79 9.61
CA GLU A 53 -10.97 6.98 9.40
C GLU A 53 -10.09 6.86 8.15
N VAL A 54 -9.46 5.70 7.89
CA VAL A 54 -8.72 5.48 6.65
C VAL A 54 -9.64 5.58 5.44
N ALA A 55 -10.80 4.93 5.48
CA ALA A 55 -11.76 4.97 4.37
C ALA A 55 -12.20 6.40 4.05
N ALA A 56 -12.58 7.18 5.07
CA ALA A 56 -12.97 8.57 4.93
C ALA A 56 -11.82 9.42 4.37
N TYR A 57 -10.62 9.27 4.93
CA TYR A 57 -9.43 9.98 4.46
C TYR A 57 -9.16 9.73 2.97
N LEU A 58 -9.19 8.47 2.53
CA LEU A 58 -8.95 8.13 1.13
C LEU A 58 -10.07 8.66 0.22
N ALA A 59 -11.32 8.61 0.67
CA ALA A 59 -12.48 9.09 -0.08
C ALA A 59 -12.47 10.61 -0.28
N ASP A 60 -12.01 11.38 0.71
CA ASP A 60 -11.89 12.84 0.64
C ASP A 60 -10.79 13.31 -0.32
N HIS A 61 -9.81 12.45 -0.60
CA HIS A 61 -8.70 12.73 -1.51
C HIS A 61 -8.87 12.11 -2.90
N CYS A 62 -10.02 11.49 -3.19
CA CYS A 62 -10.31 10.99 -4.52
C CYS A 62 -10.41 12.15 -5.54
N PRO A 63 -9.70 12.07 -6.69
CA PRO A 63 -9.65 13.17 -7.65
C PRO A 63 -10.96 13.36 -8.44
N THR A 64 -11.83 12.36 -8.45
CA THR A 64 -13.11 12.37 -9.17
C THR A 64 -14.17 11.58 -8.41
N THR A 65 -15.45 11.88 -8.67
CA THR A 65 -16.57 11.10 -8.15
C THR A 65 -16.49 9.62 -8.55
N SER A 66 -16.02 9.32 -9.77
CA SER A 66 -15.84 7.94 -10.24
C SER A 66 -14.76 7.21 -9.44
N ALA A 67 -13.62 7.87 -9.15
CA ALA A 67 -12.57 7.28 -8.30
C ALA A 67 -13.09 7.00 -6.89
N ARG A 68 -13.89 7.93 -6.34
CA ARG A 68 -14.52 7.76 -5.02
C ARG A 68 -15.47 6.56 -4.98
N GLN A 69 -16.31 6.39 -6.02
CA GLN A 69 -17.21 5.24 -6.13
C GLN A 69 -16.43 3.93 -6.23
N LYS A 70 -15.42 3.85 -7.10
CA LYS A 70 -14.57 2.65 -7.23
C LYS A 70 -13.86 2.30 -5.94
N LEU A 71 -13.35 3.30 -5.21
CA LEU A 71 -12.71 3.10 -3.91
C LEU A 71 -13.72 2.54 -2.89
N ALA A 72 -14.89 3.16 -2.77
CA ALA A 72 -15.93 2.71 -1.83
C ALA A 72 -16.40 1.28 -2.14
N GLU A 73 -16.67 0.98 -3.42
CA GLU A 73 -17.02 -0.37 -3.87
C GLU A 73 -15.93 -1.39 -3.53
N ALA A 74 -14.66 -1.06 -3.75
CA ALA A 74 -13.56 -1.95 -3.42
C ALA A 74 -13.37 -2.12 -1.91
N TRP A 75 -13.46 -1.03 -1.14
CA TRP A 75 -13.28 -1.01 0.31
C TRP A 75 -14.34 -1.84 1.03
N ASP A 76 -15.61 -1.69 0.64
CA ASP A 76 -16.74 -2.36 1.28
C ASP A 76 -17.00 -3.78 0.76
N ALA A 77 -16.36 -4.18 -0.34
CA ALA A 77 -16.58 -5.50 -0.92
C ALA A 77 -15.97 -6.64 -0.08
N SER A 78 -16.60 -7.81 -0.13
CA SER A 78 -16.17 -8.98 0.64
C SER A 78 -14.80 -9.51 0.17
N GLY A 79 -13.96 -9.92 1.12
CA GLY A 79 -12.61 -10.40 0.85
C GLY A 79 -11.64 -9.28 0.43
N THR A 80 -11.86 -8.03 0.86
CA THR A 80 -10.88 -6.97 0.67
C THR A 80 -9.87 -6.94 1.81
N GLY A 81 -8.59 -7.04 1.47
CA GLY A 81 -7.47 -6.84 2.38
C GLY A 81 -6.90 -5.43 2.25
N PHE A 82 -6.57 -4.78 3.37
CA PHE A 82 -5.81 -3.54 3.38
C PHE A 82 -4.33 -3.85 3.57
N LEU A 83 -3.55 -3.68 2.49
CA LEU A 83 -2.12 -3.96 2.47
C LEU A 83 -1.36 -2.79 3.12
N VAL A 84 -0.77 -3.07 4.28
CA VAL A 84 0.11 -2.16 4.99
C VAL A 84 1.53 -2.68 4.81
N SER A 85 2.34 -1.91 4.10
CA SER A 85 3.74 -2.22 3.92
C SER A 85 4.50 -0.92 4.06
N GLU A 86 5.36 -0.81 5.05
CA GLU A 86 6.13 0.38 5.34
C GLU A 86 7.47 -0.01 5.94
N ARG A 87 8.52 0.73 5.60
CA ARG A 87 9.86 0.54 6.15
C ARG A 87 10.66 1.84 6.07
N LEU A 88 11.71 1.93 6.88
CA LEU A 88 12.63 3.05 6.82
C LEU A 88 13.30 3.14 5.44
N ILE A 89 13.59 4.36 5.00
CA ILE A 89 14.13 4.63 3.65
C ILE A 89 15.54 4.06 3.42
N ASN A 90 16.28 3.80 4.50
CA ASN A 90 17.60 3.19 4.48
C ASN A 90 17.57 1.66 4.36
N CYS A 91 16.40 1.01 4.41
CA CYS A 91 16.30 -0.42 4.20
C CYS A 91 16.68 -0.79 2.75
N PRO A 92 17.53 -1.82 2.55
CA PRO A 92 17.96 -2.20 1.21
C PRO A 92 16.78 -2.66 0.34
N PRO A 93 16.73 -2.27 -0.95
CA PRO A 93 15.65 -2.65 -1.86
C PRO A 93 15.54 -4.17 -2.06
N GLN A 94 16.63 -4.92 -1.87
CA GLN A 94 16.69 -6.38 -1.97
C GLN A 94 15.83 -7.10 -0.93
N LEU A 95 15.37 -6.39 0.11
CA LEU A 95 14.39 -6.96 1.04
C LEU A 95 12.98 -7.05 0.42
N ALA A 96 12.69 -6.31 -0.64
CA ALA A 96 11.34 -6.28 -1.20
C ALA A 96 10.85 -7.65 -1.70
N PRO A 97 11.59 -8.40 -2.55
CA PRO A 97 11.16 -9.74 -2.96
C PRO A 97 10.89 -10.72 -1.79
N PRO A 98 11.82 -10.96 -0.85
CA PRO A 98 11.59 -11.93 0.23
C PRO A 98 10.49 -11.48 1.20
N LEU A 99 10.32 -10.17 1.44
CA LEU A 99 9.24 -9.67 2.30
C LEU A 99 7.87 -9.84 1.65
N GLN A 100 7.75 -9.58 0.35
CA GLN A 100 6.51 -9.85 -0.38
C GLN A 100 6.27 -11.36 -0.50
N GLN A 101 7.31 -12.17 -0.62
CA GLN A 101 7.15 -13.63 -0.61
C GLN A 101 6.57 -14.11 0.72
N ALA A 102 7.21 -13.76 1.84
CA ALA A 102 6.80 -14.14 3.18
C ALA A 102 5.35 -13.72 3.49
N LEU A 103 4.98 -12.47 3.22
CA LEU A 103 3.64 -11.97 3.52
C LEU A 103 2.53 -12.78 2.84
N PHE A 104 2.73 -13.18 1.58
CA PHE A 104 1.70 -13.91 0.85
C PHE A 104 1.71 -15.41 1.12
N ASP A 105 2.85 -15.97 1.55
CA ASP A 105 2.89 -17.32 2.10
C ASP A 105 2.15 -17.37 3.44
N GLU A 106 2.36 -16.38 4.32
CA GLU A 106 1.61 -16.20 5.56
C GLU A 106 0.10 -16.09 5.30
N ILE A 107 -0.32 -15.31 4.29
CA ILE A 107 -1.75 -15.23 3.90
C ILE A 107 -2.27 -16.61 3.48
N ALA A 108 -1.52 -17.35 2.66
CA ALA A 108 -1.93 -18.67 2.21
C ALA A 108 -2.09 -19.64 3.38
N TRP A 109 -1.10 -19.71 4.28
CA TRP A 109 -1.16 -20.54 5.48
C TRP A 109 -2.33 -20.14 6.39
N ALA A 110 -2.59 -18.85 6.57
CA ALA A 110 -3.71 -18.38 7.38
C ALA A 110 -5.08 -18.82 6.82
N THR A 111 -5.20 -19.15 5.53
CA THR A 111 -6.44 -19.73 4.99
C THR A 111 -6.69 -21.18 5.40
N GLU A 112 -5.69 -21.85 5.97
CA GLU A 112 -5.71 -23.27 6.37
C GLU A 112 -5.50 -23.44 7.89
N ASP A 113 -4.58 -22.68 8.49
CA ASP A 113 -4.06 -22.90 9.84
C ASP A 113 -4.83 -22.14 10.94
N GLU A 114 -5.62 -21.12 10.59
CA GLU A 114 -6.44 -20.40 11.55
C GLU A 114 -7.46 -21.32 12.25
N PRO A 115 -7.76 -21.14 13.56
CA PRO A 115 -8.46 -22.13 14.35
C PRO A 115 -9.95 -22.27 14.00
N THR A 116 -10.55 -21.26 13.34
CA THR A 116 -11.98 -21.23 12.99
C THR A 116 -12.17 -21.01 11.50
N GLU A 117 -13.27 -21.53 10.93
CA GLU A 117 -13.58 -21.33 9.51
C GLU A 117 -13.82 -19.84 9.19
N GLU A 118 -14.39 -19.09 10.14
CA GLU A 118 -14.58 -17.65 10.00
C GLU A 118 -13.24 -16.91 9.86
N LEU A 119 -12.23 -17.27 10.66
CA LEU A 119 -10.90 -16.68 10.58
C LEU A 119 -10.20 -17.07 9.28
N ARG A 120 -10.22 -18.35 8.90
CA ARG A 120 -9.70 -18.83 7.60
C ARG A 120 -10.33 -18.08 6.42
N ALA A 121 -11.66 -17.96 6.42
CA ALA A 121 -12.41 -17.25 5.39
C ALA A 121 -12.05 -15.76 5.33
N SER A 122 -11.66 -15.15 6.46
CA SER A 122 -11.28 -13.73 6.52
C SER A 122 -9.97 -13.40 5.79
N PHE A 123 -9.10 -14.40 5.57
CA PHE A 123 -7.85 -14.30 4.82
C PHE A 123 -7.97 -14.74 3.35
N ARG A 124 -9.14 -15.20 2.91
CA ARG A 124 -9.42 -15.50 1.49
C ARG A 124 -9.66 -14.20 0.70
N PHE A 125 -8.60 -13.41 0.54
CA PHE A 125 -8.65 -12.11 -0.12
C PHE A 125 -8.91 -12.26 -1.62
N ARG A 126 -9.85 -11.45 -2.13
CA ARG A 126 -10.18 -11.32 -3.56
C ARG A 126 -9.63 -10.04 -4.18
N ARG A 127 -9.18 -9.11 -3.35
CA ARG A 127 -8.57 -7.85 -3.75
C ARG A 127 -7.81 -7.22 -2.59
N PHE A 128 -6.85 -6.38 -2.91
CA PHE A 128 -6.04 -5.63 -1.97
C PHE A 128 -6.14 -4.14 -2.28
N VAL A 129 -6.47 -3.35 -1.27
CA VAL A 129 -6.29 -1.90 -1.32
C VAL A 129 -4.95 -1.59 -0.67
N ALA A 130 -4.06 -0.95 -1.42
CA ALA A 130 -2.74 -0.56 -0.95
C ALA A 130 -2.62 0.96 -0.94
N LEU A 131 -2.03 1.49 0.14
CA LEU A 131 -1.63 2.89 0.25
C LEU A 131 -0.10 2.95 0.28
N SER A 132 0.48 3.68 -0.65
CA SER A 132 1.93 3.83 -0.83
C SER A 132 2.34 5.31 -0.90
N ARG A 133 3.65 5.54 -0.77
CA ARG A 133 4.31 6.82 -0.94
C ARG A 133 5.07 6.83 -2.25
N ALA A 134 4.77 7.82 -3.08
CA ALA A 134 5.49 8.10 -4.31
C ALA A 134 5.90 9.57 -4.33
N TYR A 135 6.77 9.92 -5.28
CA TYR A 135 7.26 11.28 -5.45
C TYR A 135 7.23 11.63 -6.93
N CYS A 136 7.01 12.90 -7.25
CA CYS A 136 7.12 13.38 -8.62
C CYS A 136 7.72 14.78 -8.67
N ASP A 137 8.08 15.24 -9.85
CA ASP A 137 8.45 16.65 -10.05
C ASP A 137 7.26 17.56 -9.69
N PRO A 138 7.42 18.59 -8.84
CA PRO A 138 6.36 19.55 -8.51
C PRO A 138 5.65 20.16 -9.73
N ALA A 139 6.37 20.32 -10.85
CA ALA A 139 5.81 20.83 -12.10
C ALA A 139 4.81 19.87 -12.77
N ALA A 140 4.73 18.61 -12.34
CA ALA A 140 3.73 17.64 -12.76
C ALA A 140 2.38 17.84 -12.06
N VAL A 141 2.39 18.24 -10.78
CA VAL A 141 1.17 18.38 -9.95
C VAL A 141 0.43 19.69 -10.22
N LEU A 142 1.15 20.76 -10.53
CA LEU A 142 0.60 22.09 -10.75
C LEU A 142 -0.10 22.28 -12.12
N ARG A 143 -0.34 21.21 -12.90
CA ARG A 143 -0.93 21.33 -14.23
C ARG A 143 -2.46 21.24 -14.17
N PRO A 144 -3.20 22.28 -14.58
CA PRO A 144 -4.65 22.22 -14.66
C PRO A 144 -5.10 21.24 -15.76
N PRO A 145 -6.24 20.54 -15.59
CA PRO A 145 -6.80 19.67 -16.62
C PRO A 145 -7.22 20.55 -17.81
N GLY A 146 -6.48 20.49 -18.92
CA GLY A 146 -6.85 21.18 -20.17
C GLY A 146 -5.72 21.83 -20.97
N LYS A 147 -4.52 22.01 -20.42
CA LYS A 147 -3.37 22.48 -21.22
C LYS A 147 -2.62 21.30 -21.84
N ARG A 148 -2.81 21.08 -23.15
CA ARG A 148 -2.05 20.12 -23.96
C ARG A 148 -0.55 20.35 -23.78
N ALA A 149 0.16 19.30 -23.37
CA ALA A 149 1.61 19.31 -23.29
C ALA A 149 2.23 19.55 -24.68
N LYS A 150 3.37 20.26 -24.73
CA LYS A 150 4.38 19.95 -25.73
C LYS A 150 4.73 18.47 -25.51
N LYS A 151 4.57 17.66 -26.56
CA LYS A 151 5.01 16.25 -26.64
C LYS A 151 6.34 16.05 -25.87
N ASP A 152 6.36 15.07 -24.94
CA ASP A 152 7.46 14.10 -24.76
C ASP A 152 7.93 13.73 -23.34
N LYS A 153 7.37 14.24 -22.24
CA LYS A 153 7.66 13.60 -20.93
C LYS A 153 6.42 13.43 -20.07
N GLU A 154 5.97 12.18 -19.99
CA GLU A 154 5.17 11.72 -18.85
C GLU A 154 5.88 12.10 -17.54
N PRO A 155 5.13 12.51 -16.52
CA PRO A 155 5.72 12.89 -15.25
C PRO A 155 6.44 11.67 -14.64
N VAL A 156 7.74 11.81 -14.39
CA VAL A 156 8.54 10.76 -13.75
C VAL A 156 8.03 10.58 -12.32
N VAL A 157 7.56 9.37 -12.02
CA VAL A 157 7.17 8.95 -10.67
C VAL A 157 8.34 8.18 -10.08
N VAL A 158 8.78 8.60 -8.90
CA VAL A 158 9.81 7.94 -8.10
C VAL A 158 9.12 7.24 -6.93
N TYR A 159 9.32 5.93 -6.81
CA TYR A 159 8.70 5.13 -5.76
C TYR A 159 9.58 5.09 -4.52
N ALA A 160 8.99 5.21 -3.34
CA ALA A 160 9.75 5.07 -2.09
C ALA A 160 10.30 3.66 -1.90
N ARG A 161 9.59 2.67 -2.46
CA ARG A 161 9.89 1.25 -2.34
C ARG A 161 9.77 0.60 -3.72
N PRO A 162 10.70 -0.27 -4.13
CA PRO A 162 10.69 -0.85 -5.46
C PRO A 162 9.41 -1.65 -5.75
N GLU A 163 8.86 -2.40 -4.79
CA GLU A 163 7.63 -3.19 -5.01
C GLU A 163 6.42 -2.35 -5.40
N ASP A 164 6.36 -1.09 -4.95
CA ASP A 164 5.26 -0.19 -5.27
C ASP A 164 5.22 0.13 -6.77
N GLU A 165 6.38 0.15 -7.43
CA GLU A 165 6.47 0.34 -8.87
C GLU A 165 5.80 -0.82 -9.61
N PHE A 166 6.14 -2.06 -9.24
CA PHE A 166 5.57 -3.25 -9.85
C PHE A 166 4.08 -3.37 -9.56
N PHE A 167 3.65 -3.12 -8.31
CA PHE A 167 2.24 -3.07 -7.98
C PHE A 167 1.51 -2.00 -8.79
N HIS A 168 2.08 -0.81 -8.96
CA HIS A 168 1.44 0.24 -9.73
C HIS A 168 1.28 -0.13 -11.21
N ARG A 169 2.27 -0.82 -11.81
CA ARG A 169 2.18 -1.29 -13.21
C ARG A 169 1.07 -2.31 -13.42
N HIS A 170 0.83 -3.20 -12.45
CA HIS A 170 -0.11 -4.31 -12.58
C HIS A 170 -1.50 -4.02 -11.98
N CYS A 171 -1.67 -2.93 -11.23
CA CYS A 171 -2.93 -2.67 -10.52
C CYS A 171 -4.15 -2.53 -11.46
N ALA A 172 -5.31 -2.92 -10.97
CA ALA A 172 -6.58 -2.78 -11.69
C ALA A 172 -6.95 -1.30 -11.89
N TRP A 173 -6.67 -0.47 -10.89
CA TRP A 173 -6.71 0.97 -10.99
C TRP A 173 -5.88 1.60 -9.88
N SER A 174 -5.44 2.83 -10.13
CA SER A 174 -4.77 3.67 -9.13
C SER A 174 -5.22 5.11 -9.22
N PHE A 175 -4.98 5.87 -8.17
CA PHE A 175 -4.98 7.32 -8.21
C PHE A 175 -3.93 7.87 -7.24
N THR A 176 -3.51 9.10 -7.48
CA THR A 176 -2.57 9.80 -6.62
C THR A 176 -3.13 11.13 -6.15
N PHE A 177 -2.67 11.57 -4.98
CA PHE A 177 -2.93 12.91 -4.46
C PHE A 177 -1.71 13.45 -3.74
N ALA A 178 -1.52 14.77 -3.81
CA ALA A 178 -0.35 15.43 -3.21
C ALA A 178 -0.49 15.53 -1.70
N VAL A 179 0.61 15.27 -0.98
CA VAL A 179 0.69 15.55 0.45
C VAL A 179 0.96 17.04 0.64
N THR A 180 0.06 17.72 1.34
CA THR A 180 0.06 19.19 1.52
C THR A 180 0.42 19.64 2.94
N SER A 181 0.80 18.70 3.82
CA SER A 181 1.10 18.97 5.23
C SER A 181 2.32 19.87 5.46
N ARG A 182 3.22 19.98 4.48
CA ARG A 182 4.37 20.88 4.50
C ARG A 182 4.61 21.51 3.13
N PRO A 183 5.16 22.73 3.08
CA PRO A 183 5.58 23.33 1.82
C PRO A 183 6.74 22.54 1.21
N VAL A 184 6.65 22.28 -0.10
CA VAL A 184 7.69 21.61 -0.89
C VAL A 184 8.51 22.66 -1.62
N ARG A 185 9.83 22.59 -1.52
CA ARG A 185 10.73 23.53 -2.21
C ARG A 185 10.85 23.18 -3.69
N LYS A 186 11.30 24.13 -4.51
CA LYS A 186 11.40 23.94 -5.99
C LYS A 186 12.42 22.87 -6.40
N ASP A 187 13.40 22.61 -5.53
CA ASP A 187 14.46 21.62 -5.67
C ASP A 187 14.12 20.27 -5.03
N GLU A 188 12.96 20.16 -4.38
CA GLU A 188 12.48 18.93 -3.76
C GLU A 188 11.41 18.25 -4.62
N LEU A 189 11.34 16.92 -4.56
CA LEU A 189 10.23 16.18 -5.18
C LEU A 189 8.95 16.38 -4.35
N GLN A 190 7.82 16.49 -5.04
CA GLN A 190 6.50 16.56 -4.42
C GLN A 190 6.11 15.16 -3.91
N PRO A 191 5.91 14.98 -2.59
CA PRO A 191 5.37 13.75 -2.04
C PRO A 191 3.92 13.55 -2.48
N LEU A 192 3.62 12.33 -2.90
CA LEU A 192 2.31 11.84 -3.29
C LEU A 192 1.91 10.66 -2.39
N ARG A 193 0.62 10.52 -2.17
CA ARG A 193 0.01 9.24 -1.80
C ARG A 193 -0.44 8.55 -3.07
N LEU A 194 -0.13 7.27 -3.17
CA LEU A 194 -0.53 6.38 -4.24
C LEU A 194 -1.50 5.35 -3.67
N VAL A 195 -2.74 5.36 -4.15
CA VAL A 195 -3.77 4.39 -3.80
C VAL A 195 -3.90 3.43 -4.96
N MET A 196 -3.86 2.13 -4.68
CA MET A 196 -3.94 1.07 -5.69
C MET A 196 -4.99 0.03 -5.29
N LEU A 197 -5.73 -0.47 -6.27
CA LEU A 197 -6.47 -1.72 -6.16
C LEU A 197 -5.74 -2.82 -6.93
N LEU A 198 -5.44 -3.92 -6.24
CA LEU A 198 -4.77 -5.07 -6.80
C LEU A 198 -5.64 -6.32 -6.68
N LEU A 199 -5.71 -7.13 -7.73
CA LEU A 199 -6.30 -8.47 -7.70
C LEU A 199 -5.20 -9.52 -7.43
N PRO A 200 -5.54 -10.71 -6.87
CA PRO A 200 -4.55 -11.73 -6.53
C PRO A 200 -3.60 -12.10 -7.69
N GLU A 201 -4.13 -12.21 -8.90
CA GLU A 201 -3.35 -12.50 -10.12
C GLU A 201 -2.38 -11.36 -10.49
N GLN A 202 -2.77 -10.11 -10.23
CA GLN A 202 -1.94 -8.93 -10.48
C GLN A 202 -0.82 -8.82 -9.45
N VAL A 203 -1.12 -9.12 -8.19
CA VAL A 203 -0.09 -9.21 -7.14
C VAL A 203 0.91 -10.30 -7.49
N ALA A 204 0.44 -11.49 -7.90
CA ALA A 204 1.33 -12.59 -8.28
C ALA A 204 2.25 -12.20 -9.45
N ALA A 205 1.70 -11.58 -10.50
CA ALA A 205 2.49 -11.08 -11.63
C ALA A 205 3.52 -10.02 -11.20
N ALA A 206 3.12 -9.05 -10.38
CA ALA A 206 4.00 -8.01 -9.86
C ALA A 206 5.15 -8.59 -9.02
N ARG A 207 4.88 -9.62 -8.20
CA ARG A 207 5.90 -10.28 -7.38
C ARG A 207 6.92 -11.05 -8.21
N VAL A 208 6.49 -11.75 -9.27
CA VAL A 208 7.39 -12.44 -10.19
C VAL A 208 8.32 -11.45 -10.88
N GLU A 209 7.79 -10.32 -11.35
CA GLU A 209 8.59 -9.28 -12.02
C GLU A 209 9.54 -8.56 -11.04
N LEU A 210 9.07 -8.29 -9.82
CA LEU A 210 9.88 -7.74 -8.73
C LEU A 210 11.07 -8.65 -8.42
N ASP A 211 10.84 -9.95 -8.25
CA ASP A 211 11.90 -10.91 -7.95
C ASP A 211 12.91 -11.02 -9.09
N ALA A 212 12.43 -11.08 -10.34
CA ALA A 212 13.29 -11.14 -11.52
C ALA A 212 14.18 -9.89 -11.68
N THR A 213 13.70 -8.71 -11.26
CA THR A 213 14.40 -7.44 -11.44
C THR A 213 15.28 -7.08 -10.23
N VAL A 214 14.78 -7.28 -9.01
CA VAL A 214 15.42 -6.84 -7.76
C VAL A 214 16.09 -8.00 -7.03
N GLY A 215 15.53 -9.21 -7.10
CA GLY A 215 16.09 -10.42 -6.49
C GLY A 215 17.38 -10.86 -7.18
N ASN A 216 17.41 -10.84 -8.51
CA ASN A 216 18.60 -11.16 -9.30
C ASN A 216 19.74 -10.13 -9.20
N ALA A 217 19.48 -8.91 -8.70
CA ALA A 217 20.52 -7.90 -8.49
C ALA A 217 21.47 -8.24 -7.32
N ALA A 218 21.18 -9.32 -6.57
CA ALA A 218 21.99 -9.84 -5.48
C ALA A 218 22.77 -11.13 -5.85
N ALA A 219 22.66 -11.62 -7.09
CA ALA A 219 23.35 -12.82 -7.59
C ALA A 219 24.61 -12.48 -8.41
#